data_AF-A0A3N4Q5Z4-F1
#
_entry.id   AF-A0A3N4Q5Z4-F1
#
_cell.length_a   1.000
_cell.length_b   1.000
_cell.length_c   1.000
_cell.angle_alpha   90.00
_cell.angle_beta   90.00
_cell.angle_gamma   90.00
#
_symmetry.space_group_name_H-M   'P 1'
#
loop_
_entity.id
_entity.type
_entity.pdbx_description
1 polymer ?
#
loop_
_entity_poly.entity_id
_entity_poly.type
_entity_poly.pdbx_seq_one_letter_code
_entity_poly.pdbx_strand_id
1 'polypeptide(L)'
;MAFNFFHRNKHIILYGLCLALLLFLLKWLELRFVIIDHAFQIYIGAIALLFTALGIWLALKLARPKIQTVVVEKEVIVPHNGHAFTVNEKELARLGISSRELEVLQLMAEGLSNQEIAARLFVSLSTVKTHTSRLFEKMDVKRRTQAVEMAKRLSIIP
;
A
#
# COMPACT_ATOMS: atom_id res chain seq x y z
N MET A 1 45.65 -57.85 36.81
CA MET A 1 46.85 -57.54 35.99
C MET A 1 46.96 -56.08 35.56
N ALA A 2 45.86 -55.35 35.38
CA ALA A 2 45.86 -53.94 34.93
C ALA A 2 46.41 -52.90 35.95
N PHE A 3 46.30 -53.16 37.25
CA PHE A 3 46.65 -52.18 38.30
C PHE A 3 48.16 -51.90 38.40
N ASN A 4 49.01 -52.92 38.20
CA ASN A 4 50.48 -52.76 38.19
C ASN A 4 51.00 -51.99 36.96
N PHE A 5 50.30 -52.07 35.84
CA PHE A 5 50.64 -51.31 34.63
C PHE A 5 50.43 -49.81 34.83
N PHE A 6 49.31 -49.45 35.47
CA PHE A 6 48.96 -48.06 35.79
C PHE A 6 49.97 -47.42 36.74
N HIS A 7 50.47 -48.19 37.72
CA HIS A 7 51.43 -47.67 38.69
C HIS A 7 52.82 -47.49 38.10
N ARG A 8 53.26 -48.38 37.20
CA ARG A 8 54.58 -48.30 36.54
C ARG A 8 54.65 -47.19 35.48
N ASN A 9 53.54 -46.92 34.81
CA ASN A 9 53.47 -45.95 33.71
C ASN A 9 52.74 -44.65 34.10
N LYS A 10 52.59 -44.37 35.40
CA LYS A 10 51.84 -43.23 35.94
C LYS A 10 52.25 -41.89 35.32
N HIS A 11 53.54 -41.70 35.04
CA HIS A 11 54.05 -40.49 34.39
C HIS A 11 53.58 -40.34 32.95
N ILE A 12 53.60 -41.42 32.15
CA ILE A 12 53.16 -41.40 30.74
C ILE A 12 51.66 -41.05 30.67
N ILE A 13 50.86 -41.65 31.56
CA ILE A 13 49.43 -41.36 31.66
C ILE A 13 49.18 -39.92 32.12
N LEU A 14 49.96 -39.42 33.08
CA LEU A 14 49.86 -38.04 33.56
C LEU A 14 50.20 -37.03 32.47
N TYR A 15 51.28 -37.25 31.70
CA TYR A 15 51.65 -36.38 30.59
C TYR A 15 50.62 -36.45 29.44
N GLY A 16 50.08 -37.63 29.14
CA GLY A 16 49.00 -37.78 28.15
C GLY A 16 47.72 -37.05 28.55
N LEU A 17 47.33 -37.15 29.82
CA LEU A 17 46.16 -36.45 30.35
C LEU A 17 46.38 -34.93 30.39
N CYS A 18 47.58 -34.49 30.78
CA CYS A 18 47.97 -33.09 30.72
C CYS A 18 47.91 -32.53 29.29
N LEU A 19 48.43 -33.29 28.31
CA LEU A 19 48.38 -32.90 26.89
C LEU A 19 46.95 -32.83 26.36
N ALA A 20 46.10 -33.82 26.69
CA ALA A 20 44.69 -33.81 26.31
C ALA A 20 43.95 -32.61 26.90
N LEU A 21 44.22 -32.28 28.17
CA LEU A 21 43.64 -31.13 28.85
C LEU A 21 44.11 -29.81 28.24
N LEU A 22 45.40 -29.71 27.88
CA LEU A 22 45.96 -28.55 27.19
C LEU A 22 45.32 -28.33 25.81
N LEU A 23 45.20 -29.40 25.01
CA LEU A 23 44.58 -29.33 23.69
C LEU A 23 43.09 -28.98 23.77
N PHE A 24 42.38 -29.54 24.76
CA PHE A 24 40.99 -29.20 25.03
C PHE A 24 40.86 -27.71 25.40
N LEU A 25 41.71 -27.20 26.28
CA LEU A 25 41.71 -25.80 26.68
C LEU A 25 42.03 -24.87 25.49
N LEU A 26 42.99 -25.24 24.65
CA LEU A 26 43.36 -24.49 23.46
C LEU A 26 42.20 -24.41 22.46
N LYS A 27 41.54 -25.54 22.18
CA LYS A 27 40.38 -25.59 21.29
C LYS A 27 39.18 -24.83 21.85
N TRP A 28 38.98 -24.89 23.17
CA TRP A 28 37.95 -24.11 23.84
C TRP A 28 38.20 -22.61 23.72
N LEU A 29 39.46 -22.17 23.87
CA LEU A 29 39.85 -20.78 23.74
C LEU A 29 39.73 -20.29 22.29
N GLU A 30 40.13 -21.11 21.32
CA GLU A 30 39.98 -20.83 19.89
C GLU A 30 38.50 -20.67 19.53
N LEU A 31 37.62 -21.57 19.98
CA LEU A 31 36.18 -21.47 19.77
C LEU A 31 35.63 -20.17 20.38
N ARG A 32 36.03 -19.83 21.61
CA ARG A 32 35.63 -18.60 22.27
C ARG A 32 36.11 -17.36 21.53
N PHE A 33 37.35 -17.37 21.04
CA PHE A 33 37.95 -16.24 20.33
C PHE A 33 37.34 -16.04 18.94
N VAL A 34 37.11 -17.13 18.18
CA VAL A 34 36.43 -17.10 16.88
C VAL A 34 35.03 -16.50 17.00
N ILE A 35 34.28 -16.87 18.05
CA ILE A 35 32.95 -16.30 18.31
C ILE A 35 33.02 -14.80 18.66
N ILE A 36 34.04 -14.36 19.39
CA ILE A 36 34.21 -12.95 19.78
C ILE A 36 34.63 -12.10 18.58
N ASP A 37 35.59 -12.54 17.78
CA ASP A 37 36.07 -11.80 16.60
C ASP A 37 35.00 -11.70 15.50
N HIS A 38 34.21 -12.76 15.30
CA HIS A 38 33.14 -12.78 14.29
C HIS A 38 31.80 -12.28 14.83
N ALA A 39 31.74 -11.82 16.09
CA ALA A 39 30.50 -11.36 16.72
C ALA A 39 29.79 -10.31 15.85
N PHE A 40 30.52 -9.32 15.33
CA PHE A 40 29.95 -8.29 14.47
C PHE A 40 29.32 -8.85 13.18
N GLN A 41 29.98 -9.78 12.51
CA GLN A 41 29.46 -10.40 11.29
C GLN A 41 28.21 -11.25 11.57
N ILE A 42 28.21 -11.98 12.68
CA ILE A 42 27.07 -12.77 13.14
C ILE A 42 25.88 -11.86 13.49
N TYR A 43 26.11 -10.73 14.19
CA TYR A 43 25.06 -9.75 14.49
C TYR A 43 24.47 -9.11 13.24
N ILE A 44 25.33 -8.68 12.30
CA ILE A 44 24.87 -8.10 11.02
C ILE A 44 24.06 -9.12 10.24
N GLY A 45 24.50 -10.37 10.18
CA GLY A 45 23.76 -11.46 9.54
C GLY A 45 22.40 -11.73 10.20
N ALA A 46 22.35 -11.74 11.53
CA ALA A 46 21.10 -11.93 12.28
C ALA A 46 20.10 -10.78 12.04
N ILE A 47 20.59 -9.54 12.05
CA ILE A 47 19.79 -8.35 11.75
C ILE A 47 19.27 -8.40 10.31
N ALA A 48 20.13 -8.74 9.35
CA ALA A 48 19.74 -8.84 7.93
C ALA A 48 18.63 -9.89 7.73
N LEU A 49 18.73 -11.05 8.39
CA LEU A 49 17.72 -12.11 8.32
C LEU A 49 16.39 -11.66 8.93
N LEU A 50 16.44 -10.98 10.09
CA LEU A 50 15.27 -10.40 10.74
C LEU A 50 14.55 -9.38 9.85
N PHE A 51 15.29 -8.42 9.30
CA PHE A 51 14.73 -7.39 8.41
C PHE A 51 14.20 -7.97 7.10
N THR A 52 14.87 -8.97 6.52
CA THR A 52 14.39 -9.66 5.31
C THR A 52 13.06 -10.36 5.56
N ALA A 53 12.95 -11.11 6.66
CA ALA A 53 11.71 -11.77 7.04
C ALA A 53 10.59 -10.76 7.32
N LEU A 54 10.89 -9.68 8.05
CA LEU A 54 9.94 -8.63 8.37
C LEU A 54 9.47 -7.87 7.13
N GLY A 55 10.38 -7.57 6.20
CA GLY A 55 10.09 -6.92 4.93
C GLY A 55 9.17 -7.76 4.04
N ILE A 56 9.48 -9.06 3.88
CA ILE A 56 8.64 -10.00 3.13
C ILE A 56 7.24 -10.10 3.76
N TRP A 57 7.17 -10.25 5.09
CA TRP A 57 5.90 -10.30 5.80
C TRP A 57 5.09 -9.01 5.63
N LEU A 58 5.72 -7.85 5.78
CA LEU A 58 5.07 -6.55 5.66
C LEU A 58 4.59 -6.31 4.23
N ALA A 59 5.41 -6.63 3.23
CA ALA A 59 5.05 -6.52 1.82
C ALA A 59 3.83 -7.39 1.50
N LEU A 60 3.82 -8.65 1.91
CA LEU A 60 2.68 -9.55 1.69
C LEU A 60 1.42 -9.11 2.46
N LYS A 61 1.59 -8.51 3.65
CA LYS A 61 0.48 -8.02 4.48
C LYS A 61 -0.16 -6.75 3.91
N LEU A 62 0.64 -5.82 3.37
CA LEU A 62 0.15 -4.57 2.77
C LEU A 62 -0.30 -4.76 1.31
N ALA A 63 0.27 -5.71 0.58
CA ALA A 63 -0.04 -5.97 -0.82
C ALA A 63 -1.39 -6.67 -1.04
N ARG A 64 -2.16 -7.01 0.01
CA ARG A 64 -3.56 -7.42 -0.16
C ARG A 64 -4.41 -6.16 -0.32
N PRO A 65 -4.79 -5.75 -1.55
CA PRO A 65 -5.68 -4.62 -1.71
C PRO A 65 -7.04 -5.09 -1.22
N LYS A 66 -7.41 -4.67 -0.01
CA LYS A 66 -8.77 -4.82 0.51
C LYS A 66 -9.66 -3.75 -0.15
N ILE A 67 -9.63 -3.68 -1.47
CA ILE A 67 -10.64 -2.96 -2.25
C ILE A 67 -11.65 -4.05 -2.61
N GLN A 68 -12.49 -4.39 -1.63
CA GLN A 68 -13.81 -4.89 -1.96
C GLN A 68 -14.49 -3.74 -2.70
N THR A 69 -14.33 -3.71 -4.02
CA THR A 69 -15.40 -3.23 -4.88
C THR A 69 -16.57 -4.15 -4.56
N VAL A 70 -17.31 -3.81 -3.51
CA VAL A 70 -18.71 -4.21 -3.45
C VAL A 70 -19.29 -3.51 -4.65
N VAL A 71 -19.28 -4.22 -5.78
CA VAL A 71 -20.23 -3.99 -6.86
C VAL A 71 -21.55 -4.24 -6.17
N VAL A 72 -22.07 -3.18 -5.58
CA VAL A 72 -23.47 -3.08 -5.24
C VAL A 72 -24.13 -3.13 -6.61
N GLU A 73 -24.36 -4.35 -7.12
CA GLU A 73 -25.52 -4.68 -7.93
C GLU A 73 -26.73 -4.38 -7.04
N LYS A 74 -26.93 -3.10 -6.75
CA LYS A 74 -28.28 -2.61 -6.61
C LYS A 74 -28.75 -2.73 -8.04
N GLU A 75 -29.60 -3.72 -8.30
CA GLU A 75 -30.51 -3.66 -9.41
C GLU A 75 -31.18 -2.28 -9.31
N VAL A 76 -30.61 -1.33 -10.03
CA VAL A 76 -31.29 -0.08 -10.33
C VAL A 76 -32.36 -0.56 -11.26
N ILE A 77 -33.53 -0.85 -10.69
CA ILE A 77 -34.79 -0.82 -11.42
C ILE A 77 -34.74 0.55 -12.10
N VAL A 78 -34.33 0.57 -13.36
CA VAL A 78 -34.51 1.72 -14.23
C VAL A 78 -35.98 1.63 -14.58
N PRO A 79 -36.88 2.40 -13.93
CA PRO A 79 -38.18 2.60 -14.53
C PRO A 79 -37.88 3.20 -15.90
N HIS A 80 -38.04 2.39 -16.96
CA HIS A 80 -38.27 2.89 -18.31
C HIS A 80 -39.65 3.57 -18.32
N ASN A 81 -39.84 4.55 -17.46
CA ASN A 81 -40.85 5.56 -17.68
C ASN A 81 -40.28 6.36 -18.85
N GLY A 82 -40.91 6.25 -20.02
CA GLY A 82 -40.59 6.99 -21.23
C GLY A 82 -40.75 8.51 -21.11
N HIS A 83 -40.55 9.07 -19.92
CA HIS A 83 -40.40 10.50 -19.71
C HIS A 83 -38.93 10.83 -19.95
N ALA A 84 -38.64 11.50 -21.06
CA ALA A 84 -37.34 12.11 -21.30
C ALA A 84 -36.94 12.92 -20.05
N PHE A 85 -35.76 12.65 -19.49
CA PHE A 85 -35.22 13.43 -18.38
C PHE A 85 -35.30 14.92 -18.74
N THR A 86 -36.03 15.69 -17.95
CA THR A 86 -36.14 17.14 -18.11
C THR A 86 -35.23 17.80 -17.08
N VAL A 87 -34.28 18.60 -17.54
CA VAL A 87 -33.36 19.33 -16.68
C VAL A 87 -34.20 20.26 -15.80
N ASN A 88 -33.99 20.23 -14.48
CA ASN A 88 -34.65 21.14 -13.56
C ASN A 88 -34.11 22.56 -13.72
N GLU A 89 -34.67 23.32 -14.68
CA GLU A 89 -34.25 24.68 -15.02
C GLU A 89 -34.28 25.63 -13.83
N LYS A 90 -35.23 25.43 -12.89
CA LYS A 90 -35.35 26.24 -11.69
C LYS A 90 -34.13 26.10 -10.77
N GLU A 91 -33.66 24.87 -10.57
CA GLU A 91 -32.47 24.60 -9.76
C GLU A 91 -31.19 25.03 -10.47
N LEU A 92 -31.13 24.87 -11.80
CA LEU A 92 -30.03 25.35 -12.63
C LEU A 92 -29.88 26.88 -12.53
N ALA A 93 -31.00 27.61 -12.63
CA ALA A 93 -31.05 29.06 -12.50
C ALA A 93 -30.71 29.51 -11.06
N ARG A 94 -31.17 28.78 -10.04
CA ARG A 94 -30.86 29.08 -8.63
C ARG A 94 -29.36 29.04 -8.34
N LEU A 95 -28.65 28.07 -8.93
CA LEU A 95 -27.19 27.93 -8.78
C LEU A 95 -26.40 28.79 -9.77
N GLY A 96 -27.06 29.42 -10.75
CA GLY A 96 -26.40 30.23 -11.78
C GLY A 96 -25.43 29.44 -12.66
N ILE A 97 -25.70 28.15 -12.88
CA ILE A 97 -24.85 27.28 -13.70
C ILE A 97 -25.03 27.64 -15.18
N SER A 98 -23.93 27.95 -15.85
CA SER A 98 -23.92 28.25 -17.29
C SER A 98 -24.07 26.97 -18.14
N SER A 99 -24.49 27.13 -19.39
CA SER A 99 -24.56 26.02 -20.36
C SER A 99 -23.25 25.24 -20.45
N ARG A 100 -22.11 25.94 -20.48
CA ARG A 100 -20.80 25.29 -20.57
C ARG A 100 -20.40 24.54 -19.31
N GLU A 101 -20.77 25.06 -18.13
CA GLU A 101 -20.56 24.35 -16.86
C GLU A 101 -21.46 23.12 -16.75
N LEU A 102 -22.69 23.19 -17.27
CA LEU A 102 -23.60 22.05 -17.36
C LEU A 102 -23.06 20.95 -18.27
N GLU A 103 -22.54 21.29 -19.45
CA GLU A 103 -21.90 20.32 -20.36
C GLU A 103 -20.72 19.62 -19.69
N VAL A 104 -19.85 20.40 -19.01
CA VAL A 104 -18.72 19.84 -18.25
C VAL A 104 -19.22 18.90 -17.15
N LEU A 105 -20.27 19.27 -16.42
CA LEU A 105 -20.87 18.45 -15.37
C LEU A 105 -21.49 17.14 -15.90
N GLN A 106 -22.14 17.17 -17.06
CA GLN A 106 -22.68 15.98 -17.73
C GLN A 106 -21.56 15.01 -18.12
N LEU A 107 -20.51 15.51 -18.78
CA LEU A 107 -19.34 14.69 -19.13
C LEU A 107 -18.60 14.19 -17.89
N MET A 108 -18.64 14.94 -16.78
CA MET A 108 -18.12 14.46 -15.51
C MET A 108 -18.91 13.26 -14.97
N ALA A 109 -20.23 13.26 -15.15
CA ALA A 109 -21.11 12.18 -14.74
C ALA A 109 -20.96 10.92 -15.60
N GLU A 110 -20.58 11.07 -16.88
CA GLU A 110 -20.15 9.98 -17.75
C GLU A 110 -18.81 9.33 -17.32
N GLY A 111 -18.09 9.93 -16.37
CA GLY A 111 -16.81 9.41 -15.87
C GLY A 111 -15.58 9.91 -16.62
N LEU A 112 -15.72 10.82 -17.59
CA LEU A 112 -14.61 11.31 -18.40
C LEU A 112 -13.62 12.18 -17.61
N SER A 113 -12.33 11.97 -17.77
CA SER A 113 -11.27 12.80 -17.21
C SER A 113 -11.30 14.23 -17.78
N ASN A 114 -10.69 15.20 -17.09
CA ASN A 114 -10.64 16.58 -17.58
C ASN A 114 -9.92 16.70 -18.94
N GLN A 115 -9.01 15.78 -19.27
CA GLN A 115 -8.35 15.72 -20.57
C GLN A 115 -9.30 15.24 -21.66
N GLU A 116 -10.08 14.19 -21.40
CA GLU A 116 -11.10 13.69 -22.34
C GLU A 116 -12.22 14.72 -22.55
N ILE A 117 -12.64 15.39 -21.47
CA ILE A 117 -13.61 16.50 -21.55
C ILE A 117 -13.05 17.63 -22.43
N ALA A 118 -11.79 18.01 -22.23
CA ALA A 118 -11.14 19.05 -23.04
C ALA A 118 -11.12 18.69 -24.53
N ALA A 119 -10.78 17.44 -24.84
CA ALA A 119 -10.77 16.92 -26.21
C ALA A 119 -12.18 16.93 -26.83
N ARG A 120 -13.20 16.43 -26.10
CA ARG A 120 -14.58 16.34 -26.59
C ARG A 120 -15.25 17.70 -26.77
N LEU A 121 -14.89 18.66 -25.92
CA LEU A 121 -15.40 20.02 -25.95
C LEU A 121 -14.56 20.97 -26.83
N PHE A 122 -13.50 20.48 -27.46
CA PHE A 122 -12.55 21.25 -28.28
C PHE A 122 -11.98 22.50 -27.57
N VAL A 123 -11.61 22.35 -26.30
CA VAL A 123 -11.04 23.43 -25.47
C VAL A 123 -9.77 22.97 -24.76
N SER A 124 -9.01 23.93 -24.20
CA SER A 124 -7.82 23.60 -23.41
C SER A 124 -8.16 22.94 -22.07
N LEU A 125 -7.24 22.12 -21.55
CA LEU A 125 -7.37 21.53 -20.21
C LEU A 125 -7.54 22.61 -19.11
N SER A 126 -6.85 23.75 -19.25
CA SER A 126 -7.00 24.88 -18.33
C SER A 126 -8.42 25.44 -18.34
N THR A 127 -9.04 25.55 -19.51
CA THR A 127 -10.44 26.01 -19.65
C THR A 127 -11.40 25.09 -18.90
N VAL A 128 -11.24 23.77 -19.04
CA VAL A 128 -12.06 22.79 -18.30
C VAL A 128 -11.85 22.92 -16.80
N LYS A 129 -10.60 23.09 -16.34
CA LYS A 129 -10.30 23.30 -14.91
C LYS A 129 -10.96 24.56 -14.38
N THR A 130 -10.96 25.66 -15.13
CA THR A 130 -11.64 26.90 -14.74
C THR A 130 -13.16 26.71 -14.64
N HIS A 131 -13.80 26.05 -15.61
CA HIS A 131 -15.22 25.73 -15.53
C HIS A 131 -15.54 24.82 -14.35
N THR A 132 -14.68 23.84 -14.07
CA THR A 132 -14.82 22.94 -12.91
C THR A 132 -14.74 23.69 -11.59
N SER A 133 -13.79 24.62 -11.44
CA SER A 133 -13.64 25.43 -10.22
C SER A 133 -14.87 26.29 -9.97
N ARG A 134 -15.32 27.02 -11.00
CA ARG A 134 -16.51 27.88 -10.89
C ARG A 134 -17.77 27.08 -10.61
N LEU A 135 -17.92 25.92 -11.24
CA LEU A 135 -19.02 24.99 -10.97
C LEU A 135 -19.00 24.53 -9.50
N PHE A 136 -17.84 24.16 -8.98
CA PHE A 136 -17.70 23.70 -7.59
C PHE A 136 -17.99 24.82 -6.59
N GLU A 137 -17.55 26.05 -6.87
CA GLU A 137 -17.87 27.24 -6.09
C GLU A 137 -19.39 27.50 -6.09
N LYS A 138 -20.05 27.44 -7.25
CA LYS A 138 -21.51 27.65 -7.37
C LYS A 138 -22.34 26.58 -6.66
N MET A 139 -21.85 25.35 -6.64
CA MET A 139 -22.52 24.22 -5.99
C MET A 139 -22.14 24.04 -4.52
N ASP A 140 -21.22 24.86 -3.99
CA ASP A 140 -20.63 24.72 -2.64
C ASP A 140 -20.08 23.31 -2.35
N VAL A 141 -19.33 22.76 -3.30
CA VAL A 141 -18.72 21.42 -3.21
C VAL A 141 -17.21 21.49 -3.41
N LYS A 142 -16.48 20.52 -2.84
CA LYS A 142 -15.01 20.47 -2.94
C LYS A 142 -14.52 19.37 -3.89
N ARG A 143 -15.37 18.40 -4.20
CA ARG A 143 -15.00 17.19 -4.94
C ARG A 143 -15.93 16.93 -6.11
N ARG A 144 -15.37 16.39 -7.19
CA ARG A 144 -16.10 15.97 -8.39
C ARG A 144 -17.27 15.04 -8.08
N THR A 145 -17.05 14.05 -7.21
CA THR A 145 -18.11 13.09 -6.83
C THR A 145 -19.28 13.78 -6.12
N GLN A 146 -18.99 14.78 -5.28
CA GLN A 146 -20.03 15.58 -4.61
C GLN A 146 -20.80 16.44 -5.60
N ALA A 147 -20.12 17.03 -6.59
CA ALA A 147 -20.78 17.78 -7.65
C ALA A 147 -21.76 16.90 -8.45
N VAL A 148 -21.33 15.71 -8.87
CA VAL A 148 -22.17 14.76 -9.61
C VAL A 148 -23.34 14.27 -8.76
N GLU A 149 -23.09 13.90 -7.50
CA GLU A 149 -24.15 13.45 -6.58
C GLU A 149 -25.20 14.54 -6.33
N MET A 150 -24.76 15.77 -6.08
CA MET A 150 -25.67 16.90 -5.87
C MET A 150 -26.46 17.23 -7.14
N ALA A 151 -25.82 17.17 -8.31
CA ALA A 151 -26.49 17.40 -9.58
C ALA A 151 -27.58 16.36 -9.87
N LYS A 152 -27.35 15.08 -9.52
CA LYS A 152 -28.36 14.02 -9.59
C LYS A 152 -29.50 14.27 -8.61
N ARG A 153 -29.19 14.64 -7.37
CA ARG A 153 -30.19 14.95 -6.34
C ARG A 153 -31.10 16.12 -6.71
N LEU A 154 -30.57 17.10 -7.43
CA LEU A 154 -31.30 18.28 -7.90
C LEU A 154 -31.99 18.06 -9.27
N SER A 155 -31.88 16.87 -9.86
CA SER A 155 -32.37 16.55 -11.20
C SER A 155 -31.86 17.53 -12.27
N ILE A 156 -30.58 17.93 -12.16
CA ILE A 156 -29.88 18.74 -13.17
C ILE A 156 -29.24 17.84 -14.24
N ILE A 157 -28.80 16.65 -13.83
CA ILE A 157 -28.29 15.59 -14.70
C ILE A 157 -29.01 14.26 -14.40
N PRO A 158 -29.01 13.31 -15.35
CA PRO A 158 -29.61 11.98 -15.16
C PRO A 158 -28.93 11.13 -14.06
#